data_AF-A0A2V7UYC4-F1
#
_entry.id   AF-A0A2V7UYC4-F1
#
_cell.length_a   1.000
_cell.length_b   1.000
_cell.length_c   1.000
_cell.angle_alpha   90.00
_cell.angle_beta   90.00
_cell.angle_gamma   90.00
#
_symmetry.space_group_name_H-M   'P 1'
#
loop_
_entity.id
_entity.type
_entity.pdbx_description
1 polymer ?
#
loop_
_entity_poly.entity_id
_entity_poly.type
_entity_poly.pdbx_seq_one_letter_code
_entity_poly.pdbx_strand_id
1 'polypeptide(L)'
;MSRGRVARRWALGVGLTLVPALPVRADVFILLTGDRITGKPVLEGKRNVTVQTPFGRLVIPRARIERIIRPDGRVEAVNRPLIESATSPIPLPGPPAPRSRLVLVVQGQTFFQGWDPKDAARVDPSLRLEVRLDEETVASWVDGKVDPELPGAVLNTFSFAPEDAAAFAGPGVELAPAEVQPGRVVLKIGLAPESARHKLRLAYQVNEADREHPAWRDRAQATADVELHPDTPTIVQVRQDRGRMEFSGRRMKNVETFRIDLSAAP
;
A
#
# COMPACT_ATOMS: atom_id res chain seq x y z
N MET A 1 63.23 44.09 33.60
CA MET A 1 64.08 42.90 33.46
C MET A 1 63.32 41.81 32.72
N SER A 2 64.04 41.16 31.81
CA SER A 2 63.57 40.24 30.77
C SER A 2 62.96 38.93 31.28
N ARG A 3 61.97 38.41 30.55
CA ARG A 3 61.69 37.01 30.14
C ARG A 3 60.16 36.84 30.00
N GLY A 4 59.58 36.28 28.95
CA GLY A 4 60.14 35.67 27.75
C GLY A 4 59.02 35.17 26.83
N ARG A 5 59.25 35.40 25.53
CA ARG A 5 58.91 34.63 24.33
C ARG A 5 57.58 33.83 24.18
N VAL A 6 56.84 34.30 23.16
CA VAL A 6 56.36 33.60 21.94
C VAL A 6 55.32 32.47 22.08
N ALA A 7 54.12 32.72 21.55
CA ALA A 7 53.52 31.87 20.49
C ALA A 7 52.43 32.63 19.71
N ARG A 8 52.65 32.75 18.39
CA ARG A 8 51.69 33.15 17.35
C ARG A 8 50.52 32.16 17.25
N ARG A 9 49.30 32.65 16.98
CA ARG A 9 48.41 32.20 15.87
C ARG A 9 47.07 32.96 15.91
N TRP A 10 46.85 33.90 14.98
CA TRP A 10 46.17 33.76 13.68
C TRP A 10 44.63 33.72 13.80
N ALA A 11 44.01 34.78 13.27
CA ALA A 11 42.58 34.99 13.10
C ALA A 11 41.95 33.98 12.11
N LEU A 12 40.62 33.78 12.19
CA LEU A 12 39.67 34.01 11.08
C LEU A 12 38.23 33.55 11.42
N GLY A 13 37.26 34.45 11.16
CA GLY A 13 36.06 34.21 10.33
C GLY A 13 35.12 33.04 10.68
N VAL A 14 34.00 33.36 11.33
CA VAL A 14 32.82 32.49 11.38
C VAL A 14 32.06 32.61 10.06
N GLY A 15 32.32 31.68 9.13
CA GLY A 15 31.48 31.44 7.95
C GLY A 15 30.44 30.37 8.26
N LEU A 16 29.17 30.78 8.36
CA LEU A 16 28.02 29.86 8.46
C LEU A 16 27.92 29.07 7.14
N THR A 17 28.40 27.84 7.14
CA THR A 17 28.29 26.92 6.00
C THR A 17 27.06 26.04 6.20
N LEU A 18 26.03 26.25 5.38
CA LEU A 18 24.96 25.28 5.19
C LEU A 18 25.58 23.99 4.65
N VAL A 19 25.59 22.92 5.45
CA VAL A 19 25.98 21.58 5.01
C VAL A 19 24.77 20.95 4.30
N PRO A 20 24.85 20.61 3.00
CA PRO A 20 23.83 19.80 2.36
C PRO A 20 23.87 18.37 2.95
N ALA A 21 22.73 17.89 3.46
CA ALA A 21 22.59 16.53 3.95
C ALA A 21 22.71 15.54 2.78
N LEU A 22 23.82 14.79 2.73
CA LEU A 22 24.02 13.69 1.79
C LEU A 22 23.02 12.55 2.09
N PRO A 23 22.47 11.87 1.07
CA PRO A 23 21.58 10.74 1.27
C PRO A 23 22.33 9.61 1.96
N VAL A 24 21.80 9.17 3.10
CA VAL A 24 22.35 8.07 3.89
C VAL A 24 22.29 6.78 3.06
N ARG A 25 23.44 6.34 2.56
CA ARG A 25 23.58 5.08 1.82
C ARG A 25 23.39 3.89 2.77
N ALA A 26 22.45 3.00 2.44
CA ALA A 26 22.09 1.81 3.21
C ALA A 26 22.27 0.56 2.35
N ASP A 27 22.66 -0.55 2.99
CA ASP A 27 22.85 -1.85 2.33
C ASP A 27 21.50 -2.54 2.15
N VAL A 28 21.42 -3.38 1.13
CA VAL A 28 20.19 -4.09 0.76
C VAL A 28 20.44 -5.58 0.86
N PHE A 29 19.80 -6.23 1.82
CA PHE A 29 19.86 -7.67 2.06
C PHE A 29 18.68 -8.32 1.36
N ILE A 30 18.96 -9.22 0.42
CA ILE A 30 17.94 -10.05 -0.26
C ILE A 30 17.97 -11.42 0.39
N LEU A 31 16.81 -11.83 0.91
CA LEU A 31 16.62 -13.13 1.54
C LEU A 31 16.34 -14.21 0.50
N LEU A 32 16.58 -15.48 0.83
CA LEU A 32 16.29 -16.64 -0.02
C LEU A 32 14.80 -16.78 -0.38
N THR A 33 13.91 -16.10 0.34
CA THR A 33 12.47 -16.01 0.06
C THR A 33 12.12 -14.96 -0.99
N GLY A 34 13.08 -14.14 -1.42
CA GLY A 34 12.87 -12.98 -2.30
C GLY A 34 12.62 -11.66 -1.57
N ASP A 35 12.47 -11.69 -0.24
CA ASP A 35 12.23 -10.49 0.58
C ASP A 35 13.46 -9.57 0.61
N ARG A 36 13.21 -8.26 0.57
CA ARG A 36 14.25 -7.22 0.54
C ARG A 36 14.26 -6.41 1.83
N ILE A 37 15.37 -6.44 2.55
CA ILE A 37 15.58 -5.67 3.78
C ILE A 37 16.64 -4.60 3.52
N THR A 38 16.27 -3.34 3.74
CA THR A 38 17.20 -2.20 3.54
C THR A 38 17.62 -1.63 4.89
N GLY A 39 18.92 -1.54 5.15
CA GLY A 39 19.45 -0.96 6.37
C GLY A 39 20.97 -1.03 6.45
N LYS A 40 21.55 -0.49 7.53
CA LYS A 40 23.01 -0.50 7.72
C LYS A 40 23.42 -1.72 8.55
N PRO A 41 24.37 -2.57 8.14
CA PRO A 41 24.90 -3.58 9.03
C PRO A 41 25.60 -2.89 10.21
N VAL A 42 25.15 -3.20 11.42
CA VAL A 42 25.74 -2.70 12.67
C VAL A 42 26.68 -3.73 13.27
N LEU A 43 26.43 -5.02 13.03
CA LEU A 43 27.28 -6.12 13.49
C LEU A 43 27.20 -7.30 12.51
N GLU A 44 28.34 -7.71 11.97
CA GLU A 44 28.46 -8.90 11.14
C GLU A 44 29.03 -10.05 11.97
N GLY A 45 28.15 -10.94 12.44
CA GLY A 45 28.53 -12.18 13.13
C GLY A 45 28.65 -13.35 12.16
N LYS A 46 29.36 -14.41 12.57
CA LYS A 46 29.54 -15.64 11.76
C LYS A 46 28.22 -16.35 11.41
N ARG A 47 27.17 -16.20 12.22
CA ARG A 47 25.85 -16.84 12.01
C ARG A 47 24.72 -15.85 11.70
N ASN A 48 24.83 -14.61 12.19
CA ASN A 48 23.78 -13.60 12.10
C ASN A 48 24.38 -12.26 11.66
N VAL A 49 23.62 -11.49 10.88
CA VAL A 49 23.90 -10.09 10.55
C VAL A 49 22.86 -9.23 11.23
N THR A 50 23.30 -8.28 12.05
CA THR A 50 22.42 -7.31 12.68
C THR A 50 22.39 -6.05 11.82
N VAL A 51 21.20 -5.71 11.31
CA VAL A 51 20.95 -4.58 10.41
C VAL A 51 20.14 -3.52 11.16
N GLN A 52 20.63 -2.28 11.18
CA GLN A 52 19.87 -1.13 11.62
C GLN A 52 19.00 -0.64 10.47
N THR A 53 17.69 -0.86 10.61
CA THR A 53 16.66 -0.33 9.72
C THR A 53 16.08 0.96 10.30
N PRO A 54 15.32 1.75 9.51
CA PRO A 54 14.56 2.90 10.02
C PRO A 54 13.55 2.55 11.13
N PHE A 55 13.13 1.29 11.20
CA PHE A 55 12.12 0.77 12.14
C PHE A 55 12.73 0.10 13.38
N GLY A 56 14.07 0.07 13.49
CA GLY A 56 14.78 -0.56 14.60
C GLY A 56 15.85 -1.54 14.14
N ARG A 57 16.46 -2.24 15.11
CA ARG A 57 17.51 -3.23 14.85
C ARG A 57 16.89 -4.58 14.51
N LEU A 58 17.28 -5.15 13.39
CA LEU A 58 16.82 -6.44 12.92
C LEU A 58 18.00 -7.42 12.87
N VAL A 59 17.86 -8.58 13.50
CA VAL A 59 18.87 -9.65 13.45
C VAL A 59 18.45 -10.65 12.36
N ILE A 60 19.23 -10.74 11.30
CA ILE A 60 18.96 -11.61 10.15
C ILE A 60 19.93 -12.80 10.18
N PRO A 61 19.46 -14.05 10.28
CA PRO A 61 20.33 -15.22 10.15
C PRO A 61 20.98 -15.28 8.76
N ARG A 62 22.31 -15.44 8.68
CA ARG A 62 23.04 -15.49 7.39
C ARG A 62 22.56 -16.62 6.48
N ALA A 63 22.10 -17.73 7.06
CA ALA A 63 21.54 -18.86 6.34
C ALA A 63 20.26 -18.52 5.55
N ARG A 64 19.60 -17.39 5.87
CA ARG A 64 18.42 -16.90 5.15
C ARG A 64 18.74 -15.81 4.14
N ILE A 65 19.97 -15.32 4.10
CA ILE A 65 20.41 -14.27 3.19
C ILE A 65 20.91 -14.95 1.92
N GLU A 66 20.32 -14.58 0.78
CA GLU A 66 20.76 -15.01 -0.54
C GLU A 66 21.93 -14.14 -1.01
N ARG A 67 21.71 -12.83 -1.04
CA ARG A 67 22.70 -11.85 -1.50
C ARG A 67 22.59 -10.51 -0.77
N ILE A 68 23.72 -9.84 -0.60
CA ILE A 68 23.81 -8.49 -0.03
C ILE A 68 24.26 -7.55 -1.14
N ILE A 69 23.45 -6.55 -1.45
CA ILE A 69 23.79 -5.49 -2.40
C ILE A 69 24.29 -4.30 -1.60
N ARG A 70 25.59 -4.05 -1.70
CA ARG A 70 26.26 -2.93 -1.06
C ARG A 70 25.96 -1.61 -1.78
N PRO A 71 26.21 -0.45 -1.17
CA PRO A 71 25.83 0.85 -1.71
C PRO A 71 26.73 1.34 -2.85
N ASP A 72 27.80 0.60 -3.13
CA ASP A 72 28.69 0.72 -4.29
C ASP A 72 28.22 -0.17 -5.46
N GLY A 73 27.09 -0.87 -5.31
CA GLY A 73 26.55 -1.81 -6.31
C GLY A 73 27.19 -3.19 -6.26
N ARG A 74 28.13 -3.43 -5.32
CA ARG A 74 28.79 -4.73 -5.18
C ARG A 74 27.83 -5.75 -4.56
N VAL A 75 27.60 -6.84 -5.28
CA VAL A 75 26.71 -7.92 -4.83
C VAL A 75 27.55 -9.03 -4.21
N GLU A 76 27.37 -9.26 -2.91
CA GLU A 76 27.99 -10.36 -2.18
C GLU A 76 26.96 -11.48 -2.00
N ALA A 77 27.10 -12.58 -2.73
CA ALA A 77 26.25 -13.76 -2.57
C ALA A 77 26.67 -14.51 -1.30
N VAL A 78 25.74 -14.69 -0.37
CA VAL A 78 26.01 -15.31 0.94
C VAL A 78 25.66 -16.80 0.91
N ASN A 79 24.58 -17.19 0.22
CA ASN A 79 24.26 -18.58 -0.06
C ASN A 79 23.90 -18.71 -1.55
N ARG A 80 24.59 -19.59 -2.29
CA ARG A 80 24.19 -19.98 -3.65
C ARG A 80 23.35 -21.26 -3.56
N PRO A 81 22.15 -21.31 -4.16
CA PRO A 81 21.59 -22.60 -4.57
C PRO A 81 22.54 -23.21 -5.61
N LEU A 82 22.81 -24.51 -5.49
CA LEU A 82 23.62 -25.27 -6.42
C LEU A 82 22.88 -25.37 -7.76
N ILE A 83 23.11 -24.42 -8.67
CA ILE A 83 22.82 -24.59 -10.09
C ILE A 83 24.17 -24.51 -10.80
N GLU A 84 24.78 -25.68 -10.96
CA GLU A 84 25.96 -25.89 -11.80
C GLU A 84 25.61 -25.59 -13.26
N SER A 85 26.44 -24.73 -13.87
CA SER A 85 26.91 -24.77 -15.24
C SER A 85 25.93 -25.20 -16.35
N ALA A 86 25.36 -24.21 -17.03
CA ALA A 86 25.28 -24.25 -18.49
C ALA A 86 25.51 -22.85 -19.05
N THR A 87 26.63 -22.68 -19.73
CA THR A 87 26.87 -21.59 -20.70
C THR A 87 25.84 -21.68 -21.81
N SER A 88 24.64 -21.16 -21.55
CA SER A 88 23.72 -20.69 -22.57
C SER A 88 23.65 -19.17 -22.42
N PRO A 89 23.63 -18.38 -23.51
CA PRO A 89 23.33 -16.96 -23.40
C PRO A 89 22.02 -16.84 -22.62
N ILE A 90 22.07 -16.14 -21.48
CA ILE A 90 20.88 -15.81 -20.69
C ILE A 90 19.91 -15.18 -21.70
N PRO A 91 18.74 -15.78 -21.99
CA PRO A 91 17.71 -15.05 -22.68
C PRO A 91 17.48 -13.82 -21.82
N LEU A 92 17.68 -12.62 -22.38
CA LEU A 92 17.20 -11.39 -21.75
C LEU A 92 15.83 -11.71 -21.15
N PRO A 93 15.56 -11.41 -19.86
CA PRO A 93 14.22 -11.60 -19.34
C PRO A 93 13.29 -10.97 -20.36
N GLY A 94 12.44 -11.81 -20.96
CA GLY A 94 11.47 -11.32 -21.92
C GLY A 94 10.74 -10.15 -21.26
N PRO A 95 10.27 -9.16 -22.04
CA PRO A 95 9.41 -8.12 -21.49
C PRO A 95 8.40 -8.79 -20.55
N PRO A 96 8.18 -8.29 -19.32
CA PRO A 96 7.17 -8.84 -18.44
C PRO A 96 5.91 -9.03 -19.28
N ALA A 97 5.31 -10.22 -19.23
CA ALA A 97 4.17 -10.54 -20.07
C ALA A 97 3.18 -9.36 -20.01
N PRO A 98 2.68 -8.86 -21.16
CA PRO A 98 1.76 -7.74 -21.17
C PRO A 98 0.63 -8.04 -20.18
N ARG A 99 0.27 -7.05 -19.38
CA ARG A 99 -0.82 -7.17 -18.41
C ARG A 99 -1.55 -5.86 -18.40
N SER A 100 -2.86 -5.94 -18.59
CA SER A 100 -3.70 -4.77 -18.47
C SER A 100 -3.66 -4.30 -17.02
N ARG A 101 -3.38 -3.02 -16.79
CA ARG A 101 -3.27 -2.46 -15.45
C ARG A 101 -4.38 -1.44 -15.25
N LEU A 102 -5.30 -1.75 -14.35
CA LEU A 102 -6.32 -0.81 -13.90
C LEU A 102 -5.81 -0.06 -12.66
N VAL A 103 -5.82 1.27 -12.72
CA VAL A 103 -5.41 2.12 -11.60
C VAL A 103 -6.61 2.95 -11.17
N LEU A 104 -7.12 2.68 -9.96
CA LEU A 104 -8.19 3.49 -9.36
C LEU A 104 -7.55 4.58 -8.50
N VAL A 105 -7.86 5.83 -8.82
CA VAL A 105 -7.43 6.99 -8.04
C VAL A 105 -8.63 7.52 -7.27
N VAL A 106 -8.70 7.19 -5.98
CA VAL A 106 -9.81 7.54 -5.10
C VAL A 106 -9.54 8.88 -4.41
N GLN A 107 -10.50 9.79 -4.51
CA GLN A 107 -10.43 11.14 -3.96
C GLN A 107 -11.78 11.57 -3.38
N GLY A 108 -11.73 12.45 -2.39
CA GLY A 108 -12.92 13.03 -1.78
C GLY A 108 -13.21 12.46 -0.39
N GLN A 109 -14.49 12.41 -0.03
CA GLN A 109 -14.93 12.01 1.29
C GLN A 109 -15.19 10.51 1.35
N THR A 110 -14.49 9.83 2.25
CA THR A 110 -14.62 8.41 2.50
C THR A 110 -16.03 8.01 2.95
N PHE A 111 -16.47 6.83 2.53
CA PHE A 111 -17.72 6.23 2.99
C PHE A 111 -17.63 5.81 4.46
N PHE A 112 -18.67 6.08 5.23
CA PHE A 112 -18.77 5.61 6.60
C PHE A 112 -20.19 5.11 6.89
N GLN A 113 -20.31 4.18 7.82
CA GLN A 113 -21.59 3.67 8.29
C GLN A 113 -21.58 3.70 9.82
N GLY A 114 -22.72 4.10 10.38
CA GLY A 114 -22.97 4.04 11.81
C GLY A 114 -24.07 3.05 12.16
N TRP A 115 -23.98 2.49 13.36
CA TRP A 115 -24.94 1.57 13.95
C TRP A 115 -25.26 2.00 15.38
N ASP A 116 -26.48 1.71 15.83
CA ASP A 116 -26.76 1.71 17.27
C ASP A 116 -25.93 0.59 17.94
N PRO A 117 -25.40 0.80 19.15
CA PRO A 117 -24.64 -0.23 19.86
C PRO A 117 -25.38 -1.58 20.01
N LYS A 118 -26.72 -1.57 20.10
CA LYS A 118 -27.51 -2.80 20.18
C LYS A 118 -27.58 -3.54 18.84
N ASP A 119 -27.61 -2.80 17.74
CA ASP A 119 -27.64 -3.38 16.40
C ASP A 119 -26.26 -3.89 16.00
N ALA A 120 -25.20 -3.13 16.32
CA ALA A 120 -23.81 -3.54 16.13
C ALA A 120 -23.41 -4.79 16.94
N ALA A 121 -24.16 -5.14 17.98
CA ALA A 121 -23.97 -6.40 18.70
C ALA A 121 -24.57 -7.62 17.96
N ARG A 122 -25.45 -7.39 16.97
CA ARG A 122 -26.14 -8.43 16.20
C ARG A 122 -25.55 -8.62 14.80
N VAL A 123 -24.91 -7.59 14.27
CA VAL A 123 -24.27 -7.60 12.95
C VAL A 123 -22.80 -7.30 13.10
N ASP A 124 -21.97 -7.79 12.19
CA ASP A 124 -20.56 -7.43 12.12
C ASP A 124 -20.43 -6.05 11.44
N PRO A 125 -19.93 -5.00 12.11
CA PRO A 125 -19.88 -3.63 11.60
C PRO A 125 -18.73 -3.42 10.61
N SER A 126 -18.61 -4.33 9.64
CA SER A 126 -17.62 -4.30 8.57
C SER A 126 -18.16 -3.63 7.31
N LEU A 127 -17.25 -2.96 6.62
CA LEU A 127 -17.48 -2.33 5.34
C LEU A 127 -16.66 -3.02 4.26
N ARG A 128 -17.18 -3.05 3.04
CA ARG A 128 -16.47 -3.61 1.88
C ARG A 128 -16.55 -2.66 0.69
N LEU A 129 -15.43 -2.42 0.05
CA LEU A 129 -15.38 -1.87 -1.31
C LEU A 129 -15.19 -3.01 -2.28
N GLU A 130 -16.10 -3.17 -3.23
CA GLU A 130 -16.04 -4.18 -4.28
C GLU A 130 -15.83 -3.53 -5.64
N VAL A 131 -14.90 -4.07 -6.42
CA VAL A 131 -14.65 -3.72 -7.82
C VAL A 131 -15.02 -4.91 -8.70
N ARG A 132 -15.87 -4.65 -9.70
CA ARG A 132 -16.22 -5.63 -10.72
C ARG A 132 -15.90 -5.13 -12.13
N LEU A 133 -15.52 -6.05 -13.00
CA LEU A 133 -15.46 -5.86 -14.45
C LEU A 133 -16.44 -6.86 -15.07
N ASP A 134 -17.39 -6.37 -15.87
CA ASP A 134 -18.39 -7.23 -16.56
C ASP A 134 -19.07 -8.26 -15.65
N GLU A 135 -19.47 -7.81 -14.46
CA GLU A 135 -20.11 -8.60 -13.39
C GLU A 135 -19.19 -9.54 -12.61
N GLU A 136 -17.94 -9.75 -13.03
CA GLU A 136 -16.94 -10.52 -12.31
C GLU A 136 -16.22 -9.67 -11.25
N THR A 137 -16.14 -10.17 -10.01
CA THR A 137 -15.41 -9.48 -8.95
C THR A 137 -13.90 -9.66 -9.13
N VAL A 138 -13.22 -8.56 -9.47
CA VAL A 138 -11.77 -8.55 -9.69
C VAL A 138 -10.99 -8.15 -8.44
N ALA A 139 -11.58 -7.32 -7.56
CA ALA A 139 -10.94 -6.91 -6.32
C ALA A 139 -11.98 -6.57 -5.26
N SER A 140 -11.65 -6.82 -4.00
CA SER A 140 -12.41 -6.29 -2.88
C SER A 140 -11.51 -5.91 -1.71
N TRP A 141 -11.90 -4.88 -0.97
CA TRP A 141 -11.23 -4.43 0.26
C TRP A 141 -12.26 -4.46 1.39
N VAL A 142 -11.96 -5.20 2.45
CA VAL A 142 -12.83 -5.34 3.62
C VAL A 142 -12.20 -4.67 4.81
N ASP A 143 -12.89 -3.69 5.38
CA ASP A 143 -12.51 -2.98 6.60
C ASP A 143 -13.45 -3.37 7.74
N GLY A 144 -12.91 -4.08 8.73
CA GLY A 144 -13.63 -4.46 9.95
C GLY A 144 -13.30 -3.58 11.15
N LYS A 145 -12.50 -2.53 10.99
CA LYS A 145 -12.05 -1.68 12.08
C LYS A 145 -13.07 -0.58 12.33
N VAL A 146 -13.74 -0.69 13.47
CA VAL A 146 -14.61 0.39 13.95
C VAL A 146 -13.76 1.57 14.45
N ASP A 147 -14.28 2.77 14.25
CA ASP A 147 -13.72 4.00 14.80
C ASP A 147 -13.73 3.95 16.35
N PRO A 148 -12.81 4.67 17.02
CA PRO A 148 -12.77 4.75 18.48
C PRO A 148 -14.12 5.13 19.09
N GLU A 149 -14.41 4.62 20.30
CA GLU A 149 -15.72 4.75 20.95
C GLU A 149 -16.30 6.18 20.88
N LEU A 150 -17.37 6.31 20.11
CA LEU A 150 -18.25 7.46 20.12
C LEU A 150 -19.42 7.16 21.07
N PRO A 151 -19.69 8.02 22.08
CA PRO A 151 -20.78 7.77 23.01
C PRO A 151 -22.13 7.56 22.29
N GLY A 152 -22.65 6.34 22.36
CA GLY A 152 -23.95 5.98 21.77
C GLY A 152 -23.93 5.69 20.26
N ALA A 153 -22.76 5.45 19.66
CA ALA A 153 -22.62 5.09 18.26
C ALA A 153 -21.47 4.10 18.05
N VAL A 154 -21.71 3.07 17.21
CA VAL A 154 -20.61 2.32 16.59
C VAL A 154 -20.46 2.87 15.18
N LEU A 155 -19.28 3.37 14.84
CA LEU A 155 -18.99 3.95 13.53
C LEU A 155 -17.87 3.16 12.89
N ASN A 156 -17.94 2.96 11.58
CA ASN A 156 -16.83 2.47 10.79
C ASN A 156 -16.67 3.42 9.59
N THR A 157 -15.51 4.06 9.51
CA THR A 157 -15.10 4.93 8.40
C THR A 157 -14.07 4.17 7.57
N PHE A 158 -14.44 3.87 6.32
CA PHE A 158 -13.68 2.95 5.49
C PHE A 158 -12.21 3.37 5.29
N SER A 159 -11.28 2.64 5.88
CA SER A 159 -9.86 2.85 5.71
C SER A 159 -9.33 2.06 4.51
N PHE A 160 -8.44 2.69 3.74
CA PHE A 160 -7.65 1.99 2.71
C PHE A 160 -6.26 1.62 3.23
N ALA A 161 -5.97 1.87 4.50
CA ALA A 161 -4.68 1.55 5.08
C ALA A 161 -4.49 0.02 5.08
N PRO A 162 -3.33 -0.51 4.65
CA PRO A 162 -3.09 -1.96 4.59
C PRO A 162 -3.25 -2.69 5.92
N GLU A 163 -3.07 -1.98 7.05
CA GLU A 163 -3.29 -2.50 8.40
C GLU A 163 -4.76 -2.60 8.81
N ASP A 164 -5.65 -1.86 8.14
CA ASP A 164 -7.06 -1.73 8.50
C ASP A 164 -7.96 -2.49 7.51
N ALA A 165 -7.63 -2.47 6.22
CA ALA A 165 -8.39 -3.14 5.17
C ALA A 165 -7.68 -4.35 4.58
N ALA A 166 -8.33 -5.50 4.65
CA ALA A 166 -7.90 -6.72 3.97
C ALA A 166 -8.27 -6.66 2.49
N ALA A 167 -7.28 -6.78 1.60
CA ALA A 167 -7.48 -6.83 0.16
C ALA A 167 -7.61 -8.28 -0.34
N PHE A 168 -8.58 -8.53 -1.21
CA PHE A 168 -8.83 -9.82 -1.85
C PHE A 168 -8.83 -9.64 -3.37
N ALA A 169 -7.97 -10.39 -4.05
CA ALA A 169 -7.89 -10.44 -5.50
C ALA A 169 -8.84 -11.50 -6.06
N GLY A 170 -9.50 -11.19 -7.19
CA GLY A 170 -10.22 -12.17 -7.99
C GLY A 170 -9.27 -13.16 -8.69
N PRO A 171 -9.82 -14.17 -9.38
CA PRO A 171 -9.03 -15.15 -10.12
C PRO A 171 -8.14 -14.48 -11.18
N GLY A 172 -6.83 -14.79 -11.18
CA GLY A 172 -5.90 -14.24 -12.17
C GLY A 172 -5.59 -12.74 -12.00
N VAL A 173 -6.04 -12.12 -10.91
CA VAL A 173 -5.78 -10.71 -10.58
C VAL A 173 -4.61 -10.58 -9.60
N GLU A 174 -3.80 -9.55 -9.78
CA GLU A 174 -2.74 -9.17 -8.85
C GLU A 174 -3.05 -7.81 -8.23
N LEU A 175 -3.03 -7.71 -6.90
CA LEU A 175 -3.22 -6.45 -6.19
C LEU A 175 -1.91 -5.96 -5.62
N ALA A 176 -1.56 -4.70 -5.91
CA ALA A 176 -0.54 -4.02 -5.14
C ALA A 176 -1.13 -3.48 -3.83
N PRO A 177 -0.30 -3.25 -2.79
CA PRO A 177 -0.72 -2.53 -1.60
C PRO A 177 -1.33 -1.17 -1.96
N ALA A 178 -2.38 -0.77 -1.24
CA ALA A 178 -2.99 0.54 -1.43
C ALA A 178 -2.00 1.66 -1.07
N GLU A 179 -1.82 2.62 -1.97
CA GLU A 179 -0.98 3.78 -1.72
C GLU A 179 -1.83 4.92 -1.17
N VAL A 180 -1.87 5.04 0.15
CA VAL A 180 -2.63 6.07 0.87
C VAL A 180 -1.79 7.34 0.99
N GLN A 181 -2.29 8.44 0.44
CA GLN A 181 -1.71 9.78 0.53
C GLN A 181 -2.77 10.77 1.06
N PRO A 182 -2.37 11.93 1.61
CA PRO A 182 -3.33 12.94 2.03
C PRO A 182 -4.29 13.35 0.89
N GLY A 183 -5.59 13.10 1.07
CA GLY A 183 -6.64 13.43 0.09
C GLY A 183 -6.69 12.55 -1.15
N ARG A 184 -5.89 11.47 -1.23
CA ARG A 184 -5.82 10.59 -2.39
C ARG A 184 -5.40 9.17 -2.01
N VAL A 185 -6.11 8.17 -2.52
CA VAL A 185 -5.68 6.76 -2.46
C VAL A 185 -5.47 6.25 -3.89
N VAL A 186 -4.41 5.49 -4.11
CA VAL A 186 -4.16 4.82 -5.40
C VAL A 186 -4.20 3.31 -5.20
N LEU A 187 -5.11 2.65 -5.93
CA LEU A 187 -5.26 1.20 -5.95
C LEU A 187 -4.80 0.69 -7.32
N LYS A 188 -3.83 -0.23 -7.33
CA LYS A 188 -3.28 -0.79 -8.57
C LYS A 188 -3.69 -2.25 -8.69
N ILE A 189 -4.41 -2.55 -9.76
CA ILE A 189 -4.99 -3.85 -10.07
C ILE A 189 -4.35 -4.34 -11.37
N GLY A 190 -3.58 -5.42 -11.31
CA GLY A 190 -3.05 -6.12 -12.46
C GLY A 190 -4.03 -7.18 -12.94
N LEU A 191 -4.42 -7.10 -14.21
CA LEU A 191 -5.38 -7.99 -14.85
C LEU A 191 -4.67 -8.84 -15.92
N ALA A 192 -5.36 -9.84 -16.45
CA ALA A 192 -4.90 -10.55 -17.64
C ALA A 192 -4.70 -9.57 -18.82
N PRO A 193 -3.76 -9.85 -19.74
CA PRO A 193 -3.63 -9.05 -20.96
C PRO A 193 -4.89 -9.14 -21.79
N GLU A 194 -5.65 -8.05 -21.79
CA GLU A 194 -6.84 -7.91 -22.62
C GLU A 194 -6.95 -6.46 -23.09
N SER A 195 -7.21 -6.30 -24.39
CA SER A 195 -7.59 -5.03 -25.00
C SER A 195 -9.08 -5.09 -25.30
N ALA A 196 -9.91 -4.78 -24.31
CA ALA A 196 -11.36 -4.77 -24.47
C ALA A 196 -12.00 -3.66 -23.64
N ARG A 197 -13.21 -3.29 -24.07
CA ARG A 197 -14.08 -2.41 -23.32
C ARG A 197 -14.85 -3.24 -22.31
N HIS A 198 -14.69 -2.89 -21.04
CA HIS A 198 -15.35 -3.53 -19.93
C HIS A 198 -16.23 -2.52 -19.19
N LYS A 199 -17.30 -3.02 -18.57
CA LYS A 199 -18.11 -2.25 -17.64
C LYS A 199 -17.52 -2.37 -16.25
N LEU A 200 -16.84 -1.31 -15.81
CA LEU A 200 -16.37 -1.17 -14.44
C LEU A 200 -17.52 -0.82 -13.52
N ARG A 201 -17.65 -1.56 -12.42
CA ARG A 201 -18.55 -1.25 -11.31
C ARG A 201 -17.75 -1.15 -10.02
N LEU A 202 -17.99 -0.08 -9.28
CA LEU A 202 -17.47 0.12 -7.93
C LEU A 202 -18.66 0.18 -6.97
N ALA A 203 -18.62 -0.55 -5.86
CA ALA A 203 -19.69 -0.54 -4.86
C ALA A 203 -19.15 -0.55 -3.43
N TYR A 204 -19.66 0.37 -2.60
CA TYR A 204 -19.55 0.26 -1.14
C TYR A 204 -20.68 -0.60 -0.61
N GLN A 205 -20.32 -1.57 0.21
CA GLN A 205 -21.19 -2.57 0.79
C GLN A 205 -21.05 -2.57 2.31
N VAL A 206 -22.17 -2.84 2.97
CA VAL A 206 -22.26 -3.00 4.42
C VAL A 206 -22.62 -4.44 4.72
N ASN A 207 -21.99 -5.05 5.73
CA ASN A 207 -22.43 -6.35 6.23
C ASN A 207 -23.68 -6.18 7.10
N GLU A 208 -24.76 -6.87 6.75
CA GLU A 208 -26.03 -6.89 7.51
C GLU A 208 -26.20 -8.16 8.37
N ALA A 209 -25.21 -9.05 8.38
CA ALA A 209 -25.21 -10.29 9.15
C ALA A 209 -23.96 -10.41 10.04
N ASP A 210 -23.75 -11.57 10.64
CA ASP A 210 -22.57 -11.84 11.45
C ASP A 210 -21.30 -12.02 10.60
N ARG A 211 -20.17 -12.18 11.28
CA ARG A 211 -18.85 -12.30 10.66
C ARG A 211 -18.63 -13.68 10.01
N GLU A 212 -19.32 -14.71 10.47
CA GLU A 212 -19.18 -16.09 9.96
C GLU A 212 -19.97 -16.27 8.66
N HIS A 213 -21.13 -15.62 8.57
CA HIS A 213 -22.06 -15.66 7.43
C HIS A 213 -22.35 -14.25 6.92
N PRO A 214 -21.36 -13.56 6.33
CA PRO A 214 -21.51 -12.16 5.96
C PRO A 214 -22.57 -11.99 4.86
N ALA A 215 -23.47 -11.02 5.06
CA ALA A 215 -24.51 -10.63 4.12
C ALA A 215 -24.22 -9.22 3.61
N TRP A 216 -23.42 -9.14 2.54
CA TRP A 216 -23.01 -7.87 1.95
C TRP A 216 -24.12 -7.24 1.12
N ARG A 217 -24.46 -5.99 1.44
CA ARG A 217 -25.46 -5.23 0.70
C ARG A 217 -24.91 -3.91 0.20
N ASP A 218 -25.15 -3.63 -1.08
CA ASP A 218 -24.76 -2.37 -1.71
C ASP A 218 -25.45 -1.17 -1.05
N ARG A 219 -24.67 -0.16 -0.72
CA ARG A 219 -25.14 1.14 -0.20
C ARG A 219 -24.92 2.28 -1.17
N ALA A 220 -23.78 2.27 -1.84
CA ALA A 220 -23.46 3.21 -2.90
C ALA A 220 -22.74 2.47 -4.01
N GLN A 221 -23.06 2.81 -5.26
CA GLN A 221 -22.43 2.20 -6.41
C GLN A 221 -22.26 3.21 -7.55
N ALA A 222 -21.28 2.95 -8.39
CA ALA A 222 -21.09 3.64 -9.66
C ALA A 222 -20.63 2.68 -10.72
N THR A 223 -20.95 3.02 -11.97
CA THR A 223 -20.53 2.25 -13.14
C THR A 223 -19.95 3.19 -14.18
N ALA A 224 -18.89 2.75 -14.86
CA ALA A 224 -18.32 3.42 -16.02
C ALA A 224 -17.83 2.39 -17.03
N ASP A 225 -17.84 2.75 -18.30
CA ASP A 225 -17.13 1.98 -19.30
C ASP A 225 -15.64 2.32 -19.26
N VAL A 226 -14.79 1.31 -19.28
CA VAL A 226 -13.34 1.46 -19.30
C VAL A 226 -12.76 0.63 -20.44
N GLU A 227 -11.78 1.19 -21.14
CA GLU A 227 -11.02 0.45 -22.13
C GLU A 227 -9.70 0.03 -21.49
N LEU A 228 -9.49 -1.28 -21.40
CA LEU A 228 -8.25 -1.83 -20.87
C LEU A 228 -7.22 -1.94 -21.99
N HIS A 229 -5.97 -1.67 -21.65
CA HIS A 229 -4.84 -1.82 -22.57
C HIS A 229 -3.72 -2.63 -21.90
N PRO A 230 -3.11 -3.60 -22.60
CA PRO A 230 -2.06 -4.46 -22.07
C PRO A 230 -0.74 -3.73 -21.81
N ASP A 231 -0.50 -2.61 -22.53
CA ASP A 231 0.77 -1.89 -22.53
C ASP A 231 0.71 -0.55 -21.77
N THR A 232 -0.49 -0.04 -21.49
CA THR A 232 -0.69 1.26 -20.84
C THR A 232 -1.66 1.11 -19.67
N PRO A 233 -1.36 1.69 -18.49
CA PRO A 233 -2.29 1.64 -17.38
C PRO A 233 -3.56 2.45 -17.68
N THR A 234 -4.72 1.82 -17.57
CA THR A 234 -6.02 2.48 -17.60
C THR A 234 -6.26 3.14 -16.25
N ILE A 235 -6.29 4.47 -16.22
CA ILE A 235 -6.48 5.24 -14.99
C ILE A 235 -7.94 5.66 -14.88
N VAL A 236 -8.57 5.33 -13.76
CA VAL A 236 -9.94 5.74 -13.44
C VAL A 236 -9.92 6.61 -12.20
N GLN A 237 -10.42 7.84 -12.34
CA GLN A 237 -10.66 8.72 -11.20
C GLN A 237 -11.96 8.30 -10.53
N VAL A 238 -11.91 8.12 -9.22
CA VAL A 238 -13.05 7.82 -8.36
C VAL A 238 -13.25 9.01 -7.45
N ARG A 239 -14.31 9.79 -7.69
CA ARG A 239 -14.66 10.94 -6.86
C ARG A 239 -15.77 10.55 -5.90
N GLN A 240 -15.58 10.89 -4.63
CA GLN A 240 -16.49 10.53 -3.56
C GLN A 240 -17.01 11.79 -2.87
N ASP A 241 -18.33 11.86 -2.69
CA ASP A 241 -19.00 12.95 -1.99
C ASP A 241 -19.98 12.36 -0.98
N ARG A 242 -19.86 12.80 0.27
CA ARG A 242 -20.70 12.35 1.38
C ARG A 242 -22.13 12.87 1.29
N GLY A 243 -22.35 13.97 0.56
CA GLY A 243 -23.63 14.64 0.51
C GLY A 243 -24.13 15.05 1.89
N ARG A 244 -25.33 14.59 2.26
CA ARG A 244 -25.98 14.87 3.55
C ARG A 244 -25.93 13.67 4.50
N MET A 245 -25.10 12.67 4.22
CA MET A 245 -24.98 11.49 5.04
C MET A 245 -24.51 11.86 6.45
N GLU A 246 -25.22 11.37 7.46
CA GLU A 246 -24.94 11.63 8.87
C GLU A 246 -25.44 10.48 9.76
N PHE A 247 -24.80 10.34 10.93
CA PHE A 247 -25.33 9.51 12.00
C PHE A 247 -26.01 10.43 13.03
N SER A 248 -27.34 10.32 13.15
CA SER A 248 -28.09 11.13 14.13
C SER A 248 -29.30 10.39 14.69
N GLY A 249 -29.51 10.51 16.00
CA GLY A 249 -30.58 9.78 16.70
C GLY A 249 -30.41 8.26 16.66
N ARG A 250 -29.15 7.78 16.82
CA ARG A 250 -28.76 6.36 16.86
C ARG A 250 -28.97 5.57 15.56
N ARG A 251 -29.11 6.26 14.43
CA ARG A 251 -29.20 5.63 13.11
C ARG A 251 -28.52 6.46 12.05
N MET A 252 -28.09 5.81 10.98
CA MET A 252 -27.68 6.50 9.77
C MET A 252 -28.87 7.12 9.06
N LYS A 253 -28.66 8.32 8.52
CA LYS A 253 -29.61 9.06 7.69
C LYS A 253 -28.94 9.50 6.40
N ASN A 254 -29.75 9.62 5.35
CA ASN A 254 -29.33 10.12 4.04
C ASN A 254 -28.15 9.34 3.44
N VAL A 255 -28.05 8.04 3.70
CA VAL A 255 -26.95 7.20 3.18
C VAL A 255 -26.97 7.19 1.65
N GLU A 256 -28.17 7.24 1.07
CA GLU A 256 -28.42 7.33 -0.36
C GLU A 256 -27.88 8.61 -1.01
N THR A 257 -27.50 9.62 -0.20
CA THR A 257 -26.90 10.85 -0.71
C THR A 257 -25.38 10.75 -0.92
N PHE A 258 -24.76 9.65 -0.49
CA PHE A 258 -23.38 9.37 -0.80
C PHE A 258 -23.24 9.08 -2.31
N ARG A 259 -22.34 9.82 -2.97
CA ARG A 259 -22.13 9.71 -4.42
C ARG A 259 -20.73 9.20 -4.71
N ILE A 260 -20.66 8.32 -5.69
CA ILE A 260 -19.43 7.86 -6.32
C ILE A 260 -19.56 8.26 -7.78
N ASP A 261 -18.60 9.00 -8.29
CA ASP A 261 -18.50 9.29 -9.72
C ASP A 261 -17.21 8.65 -10.26
N LEU A 262 -17.33 7.91 -11.35
CA LEU A 262 -16.22 7.25 -12.04
C LEU A 262 -15.97 7.96 -13.36
N SER A 263 -14.72 8.36 -13.59
CA SER A 263 -14.31 8.89 -14.89
C SER A 263 -12.98 8.27 -15.30
N ALA A 264 -12.98 7.55 -16.42
CA ALA A 264 -11.74 7.15 -17.08
C ALA A 264 -10.98 8.41 -17.49
N ALA A 265 -9.69 8.47 -17.18
CA ALA A 265 -8.83 9.50 -17.76
C ALA A 265 -8.74 9.25 -19.28
N PRO A 266 -8.76 10.32 -20.10
CA PRO A 266 -8.57 10.20 -21.55
C PRO A 266 -7.16 9.72 -21.90
#